data_AF-A0A1V6CFA4-F1
#
_entry.id   AF-A0A1V6CFA4-F1
#
_cell.length_a   1.000
_cell.length_b   1.000
_cell.length_c   1.000
_cell.angle_alpha   90.00
_cell.angle_beta   90.00
_cell.angle_gamma   90.00
#
_symmetry.space_group_name_H-M   'P 1'
#
loop_
_entity.id
_entity.type
_entity.pdbx_description
1 polymer ?
#
loop_
_entity_poly.entity_id
_entity_poly.type
_entity_poly.pdbx_seq_one_letter_code
_entity_poly.pdbx_strand_id
1 'polypeptide(L)'
;MKKLCFYVVIFVVAALFSGCGQPTPPGKGGDGSDSGKQAENAEKRIYWFDNNAKTETQSGIVYSVNLGYKDKRQEFGIPKPEPQSNYALKTGFVFYPYVNIVSISKNKEFILFSTEFGKSFDVKNGETYLVDGKKVEDIEVNEYSIYEPSTKEFHYIGASCIYHLGYVEDLKEKIKEVGHKYHPAGWLDDELLLVETTKDEKIYTERQDAAVKVTESNIEVPYATAKAVSFSLKDFTLSPTDKFKPLKPWTSYSDTNTGIVGYFDPRYPLFRRALHIYYPEYPDLFNSVITTLTDFKGEKTYDLYELAKEALPKDYILGDSSFCGAMIDQNGRRMCYYYMEGHHKDILKYKSNDPMWRESYPPIPRREYVVFGLDFDTGKIEKYMDTDKINSVVQGFVKLPIKTGDLITIFARTLDGLTKEIGPMVLFFCDVTHNRSFTVESADLLAYGPKLDKIKKVEIPIIFQCRFIR
;
A
#
# COMPACT_ATOMS: atom_id res chain seq x y z
N MET A 1 -30.16 -43.67 -38.36
CA MET A 1 -29.81 -44.34 -37.09
C MET A 1 -28.97 -43.32 -36.29
N LYS A 2 -29.48 -42.46 -35.40
CA LYS A 2 -30.12 -42.65 -34.07
C LYS A 2 -29.39 -43.63 -33.13
N LYS A 3 -28.76 -43.07 -32.08
CA LYS A 3 -28.85 -43.34 -30.62
C LYS A 3 -28.21 -42.11 -29.93
N LEU A 4 -28.85 -41.23 -29.16
CA LEU A 4 -29.80 -41.30 -28.02
C LEU A 4 -29.17 -41.82 -26.72
N CYS A 5 -29.04 -40.93 -25.72
CA CYS A 5 -29.19 -41.09 -24.26
C CYS A 5 -28.87 -39.73 -23.61
N PHE A 6 -29.57 -39.13 -22.65
CA PHE A 6 -30.92 -39.27 -22.10
C PHE A 6 -31.17 -37.92 -21.39
N TYR A 7 -32.29 -37.25 -21.69
CA TYR A 7 -32.77 -36.08 -20.95
C TYR A 7 -33.54 -36.58 -19.72
N VAL A 8 -33.32 -35.95 -18.56
CA VAL A 8 -34.33 -35.87 -17.51
C VAL A 8 -34.59 -34.39 -17.27
N VAL A 9 -35.67 -33.92 -17.87
CA VAL A 9 -36.35 -32.66 -17.53
C VAL A 9 -37.28 -32.99 -16.37
N ILE A 10 -37.18 -32.24 -15.26
CA ILE A 10 -38.31 -32.07 -14.35
C ILE A 10 -38.59 -30.57 -14.26
N PHE A 11 -39.75 -30.20 -14.81
CA PHE A 11 -40.48 -28.95 -14.61
C PHE A 11 -40.72 -28.68 -13.13
N VAL A 12 -40.59 -27.43 -12.67
CA VAL A 12 -41.58 -26.84 -11.74
C VAL A 12 -41.77 -25.36 -12.06
N VAL A 13 -43.04 -25.02 -12.27
CA VAL A 13 -43.62 -23.69 -12.45
C VAL A 13 -43.79 -22.98 -11.10
N ALA A 14 -43.52 -21.67 -11.12
CA ALA A 14 -44.00 -20.57 -10.28
C ALA A 14 -44.72 -20.82 -8.94
N ALA A 15 -44.26 -20.03 -7.95
CA ALA A 15 -45.04 -19.20 -7.02
C ALA A 15 -45.71 -19.81 -5.76
N LEU A 16 -45.19 -19.33 -4.62
CA LEU A 16 -45.88 -18.81 -3.42
C LEU A 16 -45.92 -19.64 -2.10
N PHE A 17 -45.31 -19.01 -1.08
CA PHE A 17 -45.40 -19.13 0.39
C PHE A 17 -44.81 -20.41 1.04
N SER A 18 -43.92 -20.38 2.05
CA SER A 18 -43.76 -19.47 3.20
C SER A 18 -42.42 -19.76 3.95
N GLY A 19 -41.78 -18.73 4.54
CA GLY A 19 -40.83 -18.91 5.65
C GLY A 19 -39.49 -18.14 5.61
N CYS A 20 -39.51 -16.85 5.95
CA CYS A 20 -38.51 -16.02 6.67
C CYS A 20 -37.02 -16.05 6.25
N GLY A 21 -36.31 -14.95 5.98
CA GLY A 21 -36.49 -13.59 6.50
C GLY A 21 -36.02 -12.49 5.55
N GLN A 22 -36.76 -11.39 5.60
CA GLN A 22 -36.36 -10.10 5.04
C GLN A 22 -35.14 -9.55 5.80
N PRO A 23 -34.25 -8.80 5.12
CA PRO A 23 -33.31 -7.92 5.79
C PRO A 23 -34.12 -6.84 6.53
N THR A 24 -33.88 -6.71 7.84
CA THR A 24 -34.49 -5.70 8.69
C THR A 24 -34.08 -4.31 8.19
N PRO A 25 -35.01 -3.38 7.91
CA PRO A 25 -34.66 -1.99 7.66
C PRO A 25 -34.08 -1.35 8.94
N PRO A 26 -33.17 -0.37 8.85
CA PRO A 26 -32.79 0.39 10.03
C PRO A 26 -34.04 1.10 10.58
N GLY A 27 -34.37 0.81 11.84
CA GLY A 27 -35.51 1.39 12.52
C GLY A 27 -35.38 2.91 12.59
N LYS A 28 -36.47 3.61 12.24
CA LYS A 28 -36.63 5.03 12.53
C LYS A 28 -36.58 5.28 14.04
N GLY A 29 -36.03 6.43 14.39
CA GLY A 29 -35.66 6.83 15.74
C GLY A 29 -36.72 6.64 16.83
N GLY A 30 -36.22 6.32 18.01
CA GLY A 30 -36.88 6.52 19.28
C GLY A 30 -35.95 7.33 20.17
N ASP A 31 -36.41 8.52 20.58
CA ASP A 31 -35.82 9.29 21.67
C ASP A 31 -35.86 8.48 22.97
N GLY A 32 -34.77 8.49 23.72
CA GLY A 32 -34.74 7.91 25.06
C GLY A 32 -33.36 7.44 25.48
N SER A 33 -32.53 8.41 25.91
CA SER A 33 -31.53 8.28 26.97
C SER A 33 -31.07 6.86 27.32
N ASP A 34 -29.97 6.41 26.71
CA ASP A 34 -29.01 5.58 27.42
C ASP A 34 -27.59 5.97 27.00
N SER A 35 -26.89 6.49 27.98
CA SER A 35 -25.56 7.05 27.91
C SER A 35 -24.50 6.04 27.47
N GLY A 36 -23.77 6.39 26.41
CA GLY A 36 -22.30 6.38 26.46
C GLY A 36 -21.58 5.03 26.61
N LYS A 37 -22.08 3.96 25.99
CA LYS A 37 -21.24 2.78 25.70
C LYS A 37 -21.13 2.57 24.21
N GLN A 38 -20.08 3.15 23.64
CA GLN A 38 -19.52 2.77 22.35
C GLN A 38 -19.39 1.24 22.34
N ALA A 39 -20.00 0.58 21.36
CA ALA A 39 -19.98 -0.88 21.28
C ALA A 39 -18.54 -1.37 21.07
N GLU A 40 -17.87 -1.76 22.16
CA GLU A 40 -16.60 -2.48 22.14
C GLU A 40 -16.84 -3.92 21.70
N ASN A 41 -16.08 -4.36 20.68
CA ASN A 41 -16.06 -5.67 20.00
C ASN A 41 -16.97 -5.83 18.76
N ALA A 42 -16.77 -4.99 17.74
CA ALA A 42 -16.96 -5.46 16.37
C ALA A 42 -15.86 -6.49 16.02
N GLU A 43 -16.24 -7.63 15.41
CA GLU A 43 -15.29 -8.63 14.90
C GLU A 43 -14.33 -7.98 13.88
N LYS A 44 -13.01 -8.18 14.06
CA LYS A 44 -11.92 -7.56 13.28
C LYS A 44 -11.70 -8.27 11.96
N ARG A 45 -11.64 -7.55 10.83
CA ARG A 45 -11.70 -8.14 9.48
C ARG A 45 -10.75 -7.48 8.48
N ILE A 46 -10.17 -8.28 7.59
CA ILE A 46 -9.34 -7.85 6.44
C ILE A 46 -10.24 -7.52 5.27
N TYR A 47 -10.06 -6.37 4.64
CA TYR A 47 -10.82 -5.95 3.47
C TYR A 47 -9.96 -6.07 2.21
N TRP A 48 -10.56 -6.55 1.12
CA TRP A 48 -9.95 -6.50 -0.20
C TRP A 48 -11.00 -6.25 -1.28
N PHE A 49 -10.56 -5.63 -2.37
CA PHE A 49 -11.36 -5.39 -3.55
C PHE A 49 -11.13 -6.50 -4.57
N ASP A 50 -12.20 -7.19 -4.97
CA ASP A 50 -12.22 -8.16 -6.05
C ASP A 50 -12.80 -7.51 -7.31
N ASN A 51 -11.90 -7.15 -8.23
CA ASN A 51 -12.24 -6.58 -9.52
C ASN A 51 -12.67 -7.65 -10.55
N ASN A 52 -12.56 -8.94 -10.25
CA ASN A 52 -13.04 -10.01 -11.14
C ASN A 52 -14.55 -10.17 -11.07
N ALA A 53 -15.18 -9.67 -10.00
CA ALA A 53 -16.63 -9.61 -9.85
C ALA A 53 -17.29 -8.45 -10.64
N LYS A 54 -16.57 -7.86 -11.60
CA LYS A 54 -17.05 -6.75 -12.41
C LYS A 54 -18.19 -7.17 -13.36
N THR A 55 -19.17 -6.29 -13.53
CA THR A 55 -20.30 -6.43 -14.44
C THR A 55 -20.53 -5.10 -15.16
N GLU A 56 -21.52 -5.03 -16.07
CA GLU A 56 -21.88 -3.79 -16.80
C GLU A 56 -22.12 -2.57 -15.90
N THR A 57 -22.58 -2.79 -14.67
CA THR A 57 -22.99 -1.75 -13.72
C THR A 57 -22.17 -1.76 -12.44
N GLN A 58 -21.21 -2.67 -12.29
CA GLN A 58 -20.46 -2.89 -11.06
C GLN A 58 -18.97 -3.02 -11.34
N SER A 59 -18.15 -2.21 -10.69
CA SER A 59 -16.69 -2.27 -10.82
C SER A 59 -16.05 -3.43 -10.07
N GLY A 60 -16.71 -3.93 -9.03
CA GLY A 60 -16.23 -5.08 -8.26
C GLY A 60 -16.95 -5.25 -6.93
N ILE A 61 -16.42 -6.12 -6.09
CA ILE A 61 -16.95 -6.42 -4.76
C ILE A 61 -15.87 -6.20 -3.72
N VAL A 62 -16.22 -5.57 -2.61
CA VAL A 62 -15.41 -5.57 -1.40
C VAL A 62 -15.79 -6.78 -0.56
N TYR A 63 -14.82 -7.64 -0.32
CA TYR A 63 -14.97 -8.73 0.62
C TYR A 63 -14.25 -8.40 1.92
N SER A 64 -14.68 -9.08 2.97
CA SER A 64 -13.97 -9.14 4.22
C SER A 64 -13.74 -10.57 4.68
N VAL A 65 -12.69 -10.82 5.44
CA VAL A 65 -12.45 -12.11 6.09
C VAL A 65 -11.90 -11.87 7.49
N ASN A 66 -12.19 -12.76 8.43
CA ASN A 66 -11.56 -12.64 9.74
C ASN A 66 -10.05 -12.93 9.67
N LEU A 67 -9.35 -12.61 10.75
CA LEU A 67 -7.90 -12.77 10.86
C LEU A 67 -7.39 -14.21 10.74
N GLY A 68 -8.27 -15.17 11.00
CA GLY A 68 -7.99 -16.59 10.81
C GLY A 68 -8.14 -17.03 9.36
N TYR A 69 -8.46 -16.11 8.43
CA TYR A 69 -8.83 -16.38 7.04
C TYR A 69 -10.01 -17.34 6.92
N LYS A 70 -10.88 -17.34 7.94
CA LYS A 70 -12.11 -18.11 8.01
C LYS A 70 -13.28 -17.15 7.85
N ASP A 71 -14.43 -17.66 7.42
CA ASP A 71 -15.66 -16.87 7.34
C ASP A 71 -15.51 -15.63 6.42
N LYS A 72 -15.21 -15.88 5.14
CA LYS A 72 -15.25 -14.84 4.10
C LYS A 72 -16.69 -14.33 3.94
N ARG A 73 -16.85 -13.00 3.95
CA ARG A 73 -18.12 -12.32 3.74
C ARG A 73 -18.00 -11.30 2.61
N GLN A 74 -19.06 -11.13 1.85
CA GLN A 74 -19.21 -10.00 0.95
C GLN A 74 -19.72 -8.80 1.74
N GLU A 75 -19.05 -7.66 1.65
CA GLU A 75 -19.41 -6.46 2.38
C GLU A 75 -20.25 -5.54 1.49
N PHE A 76 -19.67 -5.08 0.38
CA PHE A 76 -20.31 -4.09 -0.48
C PHE A 76 -20.03 -4.38 -1.96
N GLY A 77 -21.03 -4.19 -2.81
CA GLY A 77 -20.81 -4.06 -4.26
C GLY A 77 -20.45 -2.61 -4.58
N ILE A 78 -19.42 -2.40 -5.40
CA ILE A 78 -19.00 -1.06 -5.84
C ILE A 78 -19.60 -0.81 -7.21
N PRO A 79 -20.60 0.10 -7.34
CA PRO A 79 -21.15 0.45 -8.63
C PRO A 79 -20.08 1.05 -9.53
N LYS A 80 -20.29 0.97 -10.84
CA LYS A 80 -19.40 1.62 -11.79
C LYS A 80 -19.47 3.15 -11.59
N PRO A 81 -18.36 3.83 -11.26
CA PRO A 81 -18.37 5.28 -11.15
C PRO A 81 -18.46 5.90 -12.55
N GLU A 82 -19.30 6.94 -12.66
CA GLU A 82 -19.35 7.79 -13.86
C GLU A 82 -18.25 8.87 -13.76
N PRO A 83 -17.56 9.19 -14.87
CA PRO A 83 -16.53 10.22 -14.88
C PRO A 83 -17.13 11.60 -14.60
N GLN A 84 -16.47 12.40 -13.77
CA GLN A 84 -16.94 13.76 -13.42
C GLN A 84 -15.97 14.87 -13.84
N SER A 85 -14.69 14.56 -14.02
CA SER A 85 -13.69 15.57 -14.38
C SER A 85 -13.79 15.99 -15.84
N ASN A 86 -13.47 17.25 -16.10
CA ASN A 86 -13.35 17.75 -17.48
C ASN A 86 -12.26 17.03 -18.28
N TYR A 87 -11.23 16.48 -17.62
CA TYR A 87 -10.22 15.67 -18.28
C TYR A 87 -10.85 14.41 -18.87
N ALA A 88 -11.72 13.75 -18.10
CA ALA A 88 -12.37 12.53 -18.53
C ALA A 88 -13.53 12.73 -19.49
N LEU A 89 -14.36 13.74 -19.26
CA LEU A 89 -15.52 14.00 -20.11
C LEU A 89 -15.12 14.45 -21.52
N LYS A 90 -14.00 15.16 -21.68
CA LYS A 90 -13.57 15.70 -22.99
C LYS A 90 -12.86 14.69 -23.88
N THR A 91 -12.29 13.62 -23.32
CA THR A 91 -11.52 12.62 -24.08
C THR A 91 -12.41 11.54 -24.71
N GLY A 92 -13.67 11.43 -24.25
CA GLY A 92 -14.64 10.47 -24.77
C GLY A 92 -14.28 9.02 -24.43
N PHE A 93 -13.77 8.79 -23.21
CA PHE A 93 -13.25 7.50 -22.75
C PHE A 93 -14.16 6.30 -23.09
N VAL A 94 -13.56 5.24 -23.62
CA VAL A 94 -14.24 3.96 -23.96
C VAL A 94 -13.79 2.81 -23.06
N PHE A 95 -12.81 3.01 -22.17
CA PHE A 95 -12.33 1.93 -21.30
C PHE A 95 -13.10 1.81 -19.98
N TYR A 96 -13.21 0.57 -19.51
CA TYR A 96 -13.72 0.25 -18.19
C TYR A 96 -12.81 0.88 -17.13
N PRO A 97 -13.33 1.69 -16.20
CA PRO A 97 -12.49 2.35 -15.22
C PRO A 97 -11.81 1.32 -14.32
N TYR A 98 -10.51 1.51 -14.06
CA TYR A 98 -9.82 0.74 -13.03
C TYR A 98 -10.05 1.42 -11.69
N VAL A 99 -10.74 0.74 -10.78
CA VAL A 99 -11.11 1.29 -9.47
C VAL A 99 -10.17 0.75 -8.40
N ASN A 100 -9.59 1.67 -7.63
CA ASN A 100 -8.74 1.40 -6.49
C ASN A 100 -9.40 1.95 -5.22
N ILE A 101 -9.55 1.10 -4.21
CA ILE A 101 -9.82 1.60 -2.86
C ILE A 101 -8.51 2.17 -2.32
N VAL A 102 -8.55 3.44 -1.92
CA VAL A 102 -7.41 4.15 -1.35
C VAL A 102 -7.48 4.15 0.18
N SER A 103 -8.69 4.20 0.76
CA SER A 103 -8.85 4.14 2.21
C SER A 103 -10.30 3.88 2.62
N ILE A 104 -10.53 3.30 3.80
CA ILE A 104 -11.87 3.10 4.37
C ILE A 104 -11.93 3.78 5.74
N SER A 105 -13.02 4.51 6.00
CA SER A 105 -13.33 5.11 7.30
C SER A 105 -13.48 4.06 8.40
N LYS A 106 -13.24 4.46 9.67
CA LYS A 106 -13.29 3.53 10.81
C LYS A 106 -14.64 2.84 10.98
N ASN A 107 -15.74 3.58 10.78
CA ASN A 107 -17.11 3.08 10.85
C ASN A 107 -17.57 2.41 9.53
N LYS A 108 -16.75 2.48 8.46
CA LYS A 108 -16.98 1.90 7.14
C LYS A 108 -18.17 2.52 6.38
N GLU A 109 -18.64 3.68 6.84
CA GLU A 109 -19.71 4.42 6.17
C GLU A 109 -19.19 5.17 4.94
N PHE A 110 -17.88 5.41 4.86
CA PHE A 110 -17.25 6.12 3.76
C PHE A 110 -15.99 5.41 3.28
N ILE A 111 -15.76 5.44 1.97
CA ILE A 111 -14.59 4.83 1.31
C ILE A 111 -13.99 5.86 0.35
N LEU A 112 -12.69 6.15 0.47
CA LEU A 112 -11.96 6.94 -0.51
C LEU A 112 -11.55 6.03 -1.68
N PHE A 113 -11.95 6.43 -2.89
CA PHE A 113 -11.63 5.76 -4.14
C PHE A 113 -10.75 6.60 -5.04
N SER A 114 -9.91 5.92 -5.82
CA SER A 114 -9.26 6.45 -7.01
C SER A 114 -9.77 5.66 -8.21
N THR A 115 -10.32 6.36 -9.19
CA THR A 115 -10.86 5.80 -10.43
C THR A 115 -9.99 6.25 -11.58
N GLU A 116 -9.37 5.29 -12.26
CA GLU A 116 -8.51 5.54 -13.41
C GLU A 116 -9.29 5.38 -14.72
N PHE A 117 -9.17 6.37 -15.60
CA PHE A 117 -9.71 6.35 -16.95
C PHE A 117 -8.57 6.55 -17.95
N GLY A 118 -8.49 5.68 -18.96
CA GLY A 118 -7.41 5.67 -19.94
C GLY A 118 -7.91 5.76 -21.38
N LYS A 119 -7.17 6.47 -22.24
CA LYS A 119 -7.40 6.49 -23.69
C LYS A 119 -6.09 6.66 -24.43
N SER A 120 -5.80 5.66 -25.25
CA SER A 120 -4.76 5.74 -26.28
C SER A 120 -5.36 6.31 -27.57
N PHE A 121 -4.61 7.20 -28.21
CA PHE A 121 -5.00 7.86 -29.46
C PHE A 121 -4.32 7.16 -30.63
N ASP A 122 -5.09 6.87 -31.69
CA ASP A 122 -4.53 6.27 -32.91
C ASP A 122 -3.90 7.35 -33.80
N VAL A 123 -2.74 7.83 -33.35
CA VAL A 123 -1.97 8.87 -34.05
C VAL A 123 -1.55 8.42 -35.45
N LYS A 124 -1.38 7.11 -35.67
CA LYS A 124 -1.01 6.54 -36.98
C LYS A 124 -2.16 6.63 -37.99
N ASN A 125 -3.40 6.47 -37.52
CA ASN A 125 -4.60 6.60 -38.35
C ASN A 125 -5.22 8.02 -38.30
N GLY A 126 -4.45 9.01 -37.85
CA GLY A 126 -4.80 10.43 -37.95
C GLY A 126 -5.61 11.00 -36.78
N GLU A 127 -5.90 10.20 -35.74
CA GLU A 127 -6.48 10.73 -34.51
C GLU A 127 -5.48 11.72 -33.88
N THR A 128 -5.93 12.93 -33.60
CA THR A 128 -5.04 13.99 -33.12
C THR A 128 -5.64 14.62 -31.87
N TYR A 129 -4.91 14.48 -30.77
CA TYR A 129 -5.15 15.22 -29.54
C TYR A 129 -3.89 16.01 -29.19
N LEU A 130 -4.05 17.31 -28.92
CA LEU A 130 -2.93 18.23 -28.70
C LEU A 130 -2.97 18.82 -27.31
N VAL A 131 -1.83 18.81 -26.63
CA VAL A 131 -1.58 19.56 -25.40
C VAL A 131 -0.32 20.38 -25.61
N ASP A 132 -0.40 21.70 -25.38
CA ASP A 132 0.68 22.66 -25.64
C ASP A 132 1.29 22.54 -27.06
N GLY A 133 0.45 22.23 -28.05
CA GLY A 133 0.87 22.03 -29.44
C GLY A 133 1.65 20.74 -29.70
N LYS A 134 1.74 19.83 -28.73
CA LYS A 134 2.36 18.50 -28.85
C LYS A 134 1.29 17.42 -28.96
N LYS A 135 1.53 16.41 -29.81
CA LYS A 135 0.65 15.25 -29.95
C LYS A 135 0.71 14.40 -28.70
N VAL A 136 -0.47 14.00 -28.22
CA VAL A 136 -0.63 13.05 -27.13
C VAL A 136 -0.89 11.68 -27.73
N GLU A 137 -0.17 10.67 -27.25
CA GLU A 137 -0.35 9.26 -27.61
C GLU A 137 -1.29 8.55 -26.65
N ASP A 138 -1.25 8.89 -25.36
CA ASP A 138 -2.10 8.30 -24.33
C ASP A 138 -2.45 9.32 -23.23
N ILE A 139 -3.62 9.17 -22.63
CA ILE A 139 -4.09 9.95 -21.49
C ILE A 139 -4.56 9.01 -20.39
N GLU A 140 -4.06 9.23 -19.18
CA GLU A 140 -4.51 8.60 -17.96
C GLU A 140 -5.09 9.65 -17.00
N VAL A 141 -6.35 9.52 -16.61
CA VAL A 141 -7.02 10.40 -15.65
C VAL A 141 -7.32 9.63 -14.39
N ASN A 142 -6.85 10.14 -13.25
CA ASN A 142 -7.16 9.60 -11.93
C ASN A 142 -8.12 10.53 -11.20
N GLU A 143 -9.36 10.11 -11.01
CA GLU A 143 -10.39 10.82 -10.26
C GLU A 143 -10.51 10.28 -8.83
N TYR A 144 -10.63 11.19 -7.86
CA TYR A 144 -10.77 10.86 -6.45
C TYR A 144 -12.18 11.18 -5.98
N SER A 145 -12.79 10.24 -5.25
CA SER A 145 -14.15 10.40 -4.71
C SER A 145 -14.32 9.68 -3.38
N ILE A 146 -15.25 10.17 -2.56
CA ILE A 146 -15.78 9.43 -1.42
C ILE A 146 -17.02 8.67 -1.85
N TYR A 147 -17.04 7.36 -1.65
CA TYR A 147 -18.21 6.53 -1.83
C TYR A 147 -18.90 6.29 -0.49
N GLU A 148 -20.21 6.49 -0.45
CA GLU A 148 -21.07 6.19 0.69
C GLU A 148 -21.87 4.90 0.39
N PRO A 149 -21.56 3.73 1.01
CA PRO A 149 -22.22 2.47 0.68
C PRO A 149 -23.73 2.43 0.99
N SER A 150 -24.21 3.23 1.95
CA SER A 150 -25.62 3.27 2.36
C SER A 150 -26.53 3.85 1.27
N THR A 151 -26.08 4.91 0.61
CA THR A 151 -26.77 5.64 -0.46
C THR A 151 -26.32 5.21 -1.85
N LYS A 152 -25.15 4.56 -1.95
CA LYS A 152 -24.45 4.20 -3.19
C LYS A 152 -24.02 5.41 -4.02
N GLU A 153 -23.79 6.54 -3.37
CA GLU A 153 -23.40 7.78 -4.01
C GLU A 153 -21.88 7.98 -4.00
N PHE A 154 -21.37 8.63 -5.05
CA PHE A 154 -19.98 9.08 -5.14
C PHE A 154 -19.93 10.60 -5.03
N HIS A 155 -19.17 11.08 -4.06
CA HIS A 155 -18.90 12.49 -3.82
C HIS A 155 -17.51 12.83 -4.37
N TYR A 156 -17.48 13.59 -5.46
CA TYR A 156 -16.25 13.94 -6.15
C TYR A 156 -15.37 14.89 -5.33
N ILE A 157 -14.06 14.64 -5.33
CA ILE A 157 -13.05 15.46 -4.64
C ILE A 157 -12.25 16.27 -5.66
N GLY A 158 -11.71 15.58 -6.68
CA GLY A 158 -10.82 16.18 -7.67
C GLY A 158 -10.17 15.13 -8.57
N ALA A 159 -9.31 15.56 -9.48
CA ALA A 159 -8.64 14.66 -10.41
C ALA A 159 -7.23 15.13 -10.79
N SER A 160 -6.42 14.19 -11.23
CA SER A 160 -5.17 14.43 -11.96
C SER A 160 -5.22 13.80 -13.34
N CYS A 161 -4.48 14.35 -14.29
CA CYS A 161 -4.42 13.88 -15.66
C CYS A 161 -2.97 13.83 -16.13
N ILE A 162 -2.54 12.67 -16.62
CA ILE A 162 -1.23 12.44 -17.22
C ILE A 162 -1.42 12.36 -18.73
N TYR A 163 -0.62 13.14 -19.45
CA TYR A 163 -0.51 13.13 -20.90
C TYR A 163 0.82 12.50 -21.30
N HIS A 164 0.76 11.39 -22.04
CA HIS A 164 1.91 10.75 -22.65
C HIS A 164 2.12 11.36 -24.04
N LEU A 165 3.23 12.07 -24.23
CA LEU A 165 3.54 12.85 -25.44
C LEU A 165 4.48 12.09 -26.42
N GLY A 166 4.63 10.80 -26.19
CA GLY A 166 5.42 9.87 -26.99
C GLY A 166 6.89 9.72 -26.58
N TYR A 167 7.57 8.85 -27.31
CA TYR A 167 9.00 8.58 -27.16
C TYR A 167 9.81 9.57 -28.00
N VAL A 168 10.76 10.27 -27.40
CA VAL A 168 11.82 10.94 -28.16
C VAL A 168 12.73 9.86 -28.77
N GLU A 169 13.35 10.15 -29.92
CA GLU A 169 14.54 9.44 -30.40
C GLU A 169 15.44 9.09 -29.18
N ASP A 170 15.67 7.80 -28.94
CA ASP A 170 16.27 7.15 -27.74
C ASP A 170 15.31 6.50 -26.72
N LEU A 171 14.02 6.26 -27.03
CA LEU A 171 13.06 5.63 -26.09
C LEU A 171 12.82 6.43 -24.80
N LYS A 172 13.07 7.74 -24.80
CA LYS A 172 12.81 8.61 -23.64
C LYS A 172 11.35 9.04 -23.66
N GLU A 173 10.60 8.69 -22.63
CA GLU A 173 9.21 9.09 -22.50
C GLU A 173 9.08 10.58 -22.15
N LYS A 174 8.13 11.27 -22.79
CA LYS A 174 7.71 12.62 -22.40
C LYS A 174 6.34 12.58 -21.77
N ILE A 175 6.22 13.10 -20.56
CA ILE A 175 4.96 13.17 -19.82
C ILE A 175 4.67 14.58 -19.36
N LYS A 176 3.40 14.98 -19.34
CA LYS A 176 2.91 16.16 -18.63
C LYS A 176 1.81 15.73 -17.70
N GLU A 177 1.85 16.14 -16.44
CA GLU A 177 0.78 15.86 -15.48
C GLU A 177 0.20 17.17 -14.97
N VAL A 178 -1.13 17.23 -14.88
CA VAL A 178 -1.89 18.39 -14.42
C VAL A 178 -2.94 17.99 -13.39
N GLY A 179 -3.46 18.95 -12.65
CA GLY A 179 -4.47 18.73 -11.61
C GLY A 179 -3.86 18.30 -10.27
N HIS A 180 -4.67 17.63 -9.45
CA HIS A 180 -4.36 17.33 -8.06
C HIS A 180 -4.41 15.84 -7.77
N LYS A 181 -3.44 15.35 -6.99
CA LYS A 181 -3.48 14.02 -6.36
C LYS A 181 -3.76 14.17 -4.88
N TYR A 182 -4.56 13.26 -4.34
CA TYR A 182 -4.97 13.26 -2.95
C TYR A 182 -4.48 12.01 -2.24
N HIS A 183 -3.71 12.21 -1.17
CA HIS A 183 -3.22 11.12 -0.32
C HIS A 183 -3.91 11.19 1.04
N PRO A 184 -4.51 10.09 1.54
CA PRO A 184 -5.19 10.11 2.83
C PRO A 184 -4.19 10.35 3.96
N ALA A 185 -4.41 11.45 4.69
CA ALA A 185 -3.69 11.76 5.91
C ALA A 185 -4.47 11.30 7.15
N GLY A 186 -5.77 11.02 7.09
CA GLY A 186 -6.46 10.46 8.25
C GLY A 186 -7.97 10.63 8.26
N TRP A 187 -8.69 9.61 8.74
CA TRP A 187 -10.13 9.68 8.99
C TRP A 187 -10.42 10.20 10.40
N LEU A 188 -11.19 11.29 10.47
CA LEU A 188 -11.84 11.77 11.67
C LEU A 188 -13.34 11.45 11.59
N ASP A 189 -14.10 11.74 12.65
CA ASP A 189 -15.51 11.33 12.74
C ASP A 189 -16.40 11.98 11.67
N ASP A 190 -16.10 13.23 11.29
CA ASP A 190 -16.91 14.05 10.37
C ASP A 190 -16.15 14.53 9.13
N GLU A 191 -14.89 14.12 8.96
CA GLU A 191 -14.05 14.57 7.84
C GLU A 191 -12.92 13.59 7.51
N LEU A 192 -12.41 13.70 6.28
CA LEU A 192 -11.19 13.06 5.84
C LEU A 192 -10.09 14.10 5.63
N LEU A 193 -8.99 13.98 6.36
CA LEU A 193 -7.78 14.76 6.13
C LEU A 193 -7.03 14.17 4.93
N LEU A 194 -6.63 15.04 3.98
CA LEU A 194 -5.92 14.67 2.76
C LEU A 194 -4.72 15.59 2.54
N VAL A 195 -3.61 15.03 2.07
CA VAL A 195 -2.56 15.79 1.41
C VAL A 195 -2.94 15.98 -0.04
N GLU A 196 -3.24 17.22 -0.42
CA GLU A 196 -3.38 17.59 -1.83
C GLU A 196 -1.99 17.95 -2.37
N THR A 197 -1.63 17.31 -3.47
CA THR A 197 -0.37 17.57 -4.17
C THR A 197 -0.64 18.05 -5.59
N THR A 198 0.19 18.99 -6.05
CA THR A 198 0.10 19.55 -7.39
C THR A 198 1.48 19.49 -8.04
N LYS A 199 1.56 19.11 -9.31
CA LYS A 199 2.82 19.13 -10.08
C LYS A 199 3.05 20.46 -10.77
N ASP A 200 4.30 20.74 -11.15
CA ASP A 200 4.56 21.85 -12.04
C ASP A 200 3.91 21.50 -13.38
N GLU A 201 3.06 22.37 -13.93
CA GLU A 201 2.38 22.14 -15.21
C GLU A 201 3.33 22.24 -16.42
N LYS A 202 4.41 21.45 -16.41
CA LYS A 202 5.46 21.42 -17.43
C LYS A 202 5.60 20.01 -18.02
N ILE A 203 6.25 19.95 -19.18
CA ILE A 203 6.60 18.67 -19.82
C ILE A 203 7.89 18.16 -19.18
N TYR A 204 7.85 16.92 -18.73
CA TYR A 204 8.99 16.18 -18.20
C TYR A 204 9.47 15.17 -19.24
N THR A 205 10.79 15.05 -19.38
CA THR A 205 11.45 14.08 -20.24
C THR A 205 12.24 13.10 -19.38
N GLU A 206 11.94 11.80 -19.52
CA GLU A 206 12.63 10.73 -18.81
C GLU A 206 14.16 10.87 -18.99
N ARG A 207 14.91 10.66 -17.91
CA ARG A 207 16.39 10.70 -17.84
C ARG A 207 17.04 12.07 -18.08
N GLN A 208 16.27 13.11 -18.39
CA GLN A 208 16.78 14.49 -18.52
C GLN A 208 16.34 15.35 -17.35
N ASP A 209 15.04 15.34 -17.05
CA ASP A 209 14.52 16.03 -15.89
C ASP A 209 14.83 15.25 -14.62
N ALA A 210 14.84 15.95 -13.48
CA ALA A 210 14.96 15.34 -12.16
C ALA A 210 13.68 14.57 -11.80
N ALA A 211 13.32 13.56 -12.58
CA ALA A 211 12.30 12.57 -12.26
C ALA A 211 12.91 11.52 -11.33
N VAL A 212 12.09 10.93 -10.47
CA VAL A 212 12.53 9.81 -9.67
C VAL A 212 11.98 8.53 -10.25
N LYS A 213 12.88 7.62 -10.62
CA LYS A 213 12.51 6.26 -10.96
C LYS A 213 12.21 5.50 -9.68
N VAL A 214 10.95 5.13 -9.46
CA VAL A 214 10.49 4.38 -8.28
C VAL A 214 10.64 2.88 -8.52
N THR A 215 10.37 2.40 -9.74
CA THR A 215 10.65 1.03 -10.22
C THR A 215 11.07 1.03 -11.70
N GLU A 216 11.37 -0.13 -12.30
CA GLU A 216 11.71 -0.23 -13.73
C GLU A 216 10.65 0.40 -14.65
N SER A 217 9.38 0.30 -14.28
CA SER A 217 8.22 0.79 -15.02
C SER A 217 7.53 2.03 -14.41
N ASN A 218 7.84 2.42 -13.17
CA ASN A 218 7.17 3.54 -12.52
C ASN A 218 8.13 4.72 -12.35
N ILE A 219 7.91 5.77 -13.14
CA ILE A 219 8.59 7.05 -13.02
C ILE A 219 7.67 8.00 -12.27
N GLU A 220 8.13 8.51 -11.14
CA GLU A 220 7.42 9.54 -10.41
C GLU A 220 8.15 10.87 -10.47
N VAL A 221 7.46 11.84 -11.02
CA VAL A 221 7.96 13.20 -11.12
C VAL A 221 7.76 13.95 -9.80
N PRO A 222 8.76 14.69 -9.29
CA PRO A 222 8.65 15.49 -8.08
C PRO A 222 7.50 16.50 -8.13
N TYR A 223 6.75 16.62 -7.04
CA TYR A 223 5.62 17.54 -6.91
C TYR A 223 6.08 18.95 -6.56
N ALA A 224 5.34 19.95 -7.05
CA ALA A 224 5.62 21.36 -6.85
C ALA A 224 5.21 21.84 -5.46
N THR A 225 4.04 21.36 -5.00
CA THR A 225 3.46 21.75 -3.71
C THR A 225 2.74 20.57 -3.06
N ALA A 226 2.68 20.61 -1.73
CA ALA A 226 1.85 19.75 -0.90
C ALA A 226 1.15 20.64 0.14
N LYS A 227 -0.17 20.51 0.28
CA LYS A 227 -0.95 21.26 1.27
C LYS A 227 -1.93 20.36 2.01
N ALA A 228 -2.26 20.75 3.24
CA ALA A 228 -3.29 20.09 4.03
C ALA A 228 -4.68 20.57 3.62
N VAL A 229 -5.55 19.61 3.32
CA VAL A 229 -6.98 19.87 3.10
C VAL A 229 -7.81 18.89 3.93
N SER A 230 -9.04 19.31 4.23
CA SER A 230 -10.05 18.49 4.86
C SER A 230 -11.26 18.37 3.94
N PHE A 231 -11.73 17.14 3.76
CA PHE A 231 -12.98 16.85 3.06
C PHE A 231 -14.06 16.54 4.10
N SER A 232 -15.02 17.45 4.24
CA SER A 232 -16.14 17.31 5.17
C SER A 232 -17.11 16.21 4.70
N LEU A 233 -17.49 15.29 5.58
CA LEU A 233 -18.44 14.22 5.30
C LEU A 233 -19.90 14.67 5.51
N LYS A 234 -20.11 15.89 6.01
CA LYS A 234 -21.44 16.46 6.25
C LYS A 234 -22.02 17.16 5.03
N ASP A 235 -21.18 17.90 4.31
CA ASP A 235 -21.57 18.70 3.15
C ASP A 235 -20.73 18.38 1.90
N PHE A 236 -19.84 17.39 1.99
CA PHE A 236 -19.01 16.90 0.89
C PHE A 236 -18.15 18.00 0.24
N THR A 237 -17.66 18.94 1.06
CA THR A 237 -16.82 20.05 0.62
C THR A 237 -15.36 19.85 1.00
N LEU A 238 -14.47 20.22 0.08
CA LEU A 238 -13.03 20.24 0.30
C LEU A 238 -12.60 21.65 0.71
N SER A 239 -11.86 21.77 1.81
CA SER A 239 -11.36 23.05 2.32
C SER A 239 -9.92 22.94 2.85
N PRO A 240 -9.12 24.02 2.84
CA PRO A 240 -7.82 24.04 3.52
C PRO A 240 -7.97 23.75 5.02
N THR A 241 -6.96 23.12 5.63
CA THR A 241 -6.98 22.82 7.07
C THR A 241 -5.60 22.97 7.70
N ASP A 242 -5.56 23.41 8.96
CA ASP A 242 -4.36 23.44 9.80
C ASP A 242 -4.32 22.28 10.80
N LYS A 243 -5.26 21.32 10.71
CA LYS A 243 -5.32 20.16 11.60
C LYS A 243 -4.07 19.28 11.48
N PHE A 244 -3.44 19.27 10.31
CA PHE A 244 -2.14 18.65 10.10
C PHE A 244 -1.28 19.48 9.14
N LYS A 245 0.03 19.21 9.09
CA LYS A 245 1.02 19.93 8.30
C LYS A 245 1.85 18.92 7.49
N PRO A 246 1.65 18.82 6.16
CA PRO A 246 2.40 17.88 5.35
C PRO A 246 3.87 18.30 5.28
N LEU A 247 4.78 17.38 5.62
CA LEU A 247 6.22 17.58 5.44
C LEU A 247 6.68 17.24 4.03
N LYS A 248 6.05 16.24 3.41
CA LYS A 248 6.37 15.74 2.06
C LYS A 248 5.07 15.47 1.30
N PRO A 249 5.10 15.45 -0.05
CA PRO A 249 3.89 15.21 -0.84
C PRO A 249 3.36 13.77 -0.71
N TRP A 250 4.23 12.80 -0.48
CA TRP A 250 3.85 11.38 -0.46
C TRP A 250 3.54 10.88 0.95
N THR A 251 2.27 10.95 1.33
CA THR A 251 1.82 10.20 2.50
C THR A 251 1.74 8.72 2.14
N SER A 252 2.47 7.90 2.88
CA SER A 252 2.52 6.44 2.69
C SER A 252 2.00 5.67 3.90
N TYR A 253 1.74 6.37 5.00
CA TYR A 253 1.05 5.84 6.17
C TYR A 253 0.39 6.97 6.92
N SER A 254 -0.76 6.68 7.51
CA SER A 254 -1.26 7.51 8.59
C SER A 254 -2.20 6.75 9.52
N ASP A 255 -2.17 7.14 10.78
CA ASP A 255 -3.12 6.72 11.80
C ASP A 255 -3.57 7.91 12.65
N THR A 256 -4.85 8.24 12.58
CA THR A 256 -5.46 9.33 13.35
C THR A 256 -5.52 9.04 14.84
N ASN A 257 -5.55 7.76 15.25
CA ASN A 257 -5.56 7.42 16.67
C ASN A 257 -4.23 7.77 17.34
N THR A 258 -3.11 7.49 16.68
CA THR A 258 -1.78 7.87 17.16
C THR A 258 -1.38 9.30 16.77
N GLY A 259 -2.02 9.87 15.75
CA GLY A 259 -1.69 11.17 15.18
C GLY A 259 -0.35 11.17 14.44
N ILE A 260 0.06 10.03 13.89
CA ILE A 260 1.35 9.82 13.23
C ILE A 260 1.15 9.67 11.72
N VAL A 261 1.95 10.41 10.95
CA VAL A 261 2.03 10.33 9.49
C VAL A 261 3.39 9.81 9.08
N GLY A 262 3.40 8.86 8.16
CA GLY A 262 4.60 8.37 7.49
C GLY A 262 4.69 8.89 6.06
N TYR A 263 5.84 9.46 5.73
CA TYR A 263 6.15 9.97 4.41
C TYR A 263 7.18 9.12 3.68
N PHE A 264 6.91 8.91 2.40
CA PHE A 264 7.87 8.44 1.43
C PHE A 264 8.61 9.63 0.80
N ASP A 265 9.88 9.41 0.49
CA ASP A 265 10.67 10.35 -0.27
C ASP A 265 11.47 9.60 -1.31
N PRO A 266 11.12 9.75 -2.59
CA PRO A 266 11.80 9.04 -3.65
C PRO A 266 13.25 9.54 -3.82
N ARG A 267 13.58 10.74 -3.31
CA ARG A 267 14.96 11.28 -3.33
C ARG A 267 15.78 10.85 -2.11
N TYR A 268 15.23 10.01 -1.25
CA TYR A 268 15.89 9.62 -0.02
C TYR A 268 17.21 8.88 -0.28
N PRO A 269 18.30 9.16 0.47
CA PRO A 269 19.61 8.55 0.21
C PRO A 269 19.61 7.02 0.18
N LEU A 270 18.71 6.40 0.96
CA LEU A 270 18.51 4.96 0.96
C LEU A 270 18.13 4.43 -0.42
N PHE A 271 17.26 5.11 -1.18
CA PHE A 271 16.81 4.63 -2.49
C PHE A 271 17.98 4.41 -3.44
N ARG A 272 18.92 5.35 -3.48
CA ARG A 272 20.13 5.22 -4.31
C ARG A 272 21.07 4.11 -3.84
N ARG A 273 21.15 3.87 -2.52
CA ARG A 273 21.98 2.79 -1.95
C ARG A 273 21.33 1.41 -2.12
N ALA A 274 20.02 1.31 -1.96
CA ALA A 274 19.27 0.10 -2.17
C ALA A 274 19.33 -0.32 -3.65
N LEU A 275 19.27 0.63 -4.59
CA LEU A 275 19.58 0.36 -6.01
C LEU A 275 21.00 -0.19 -6.18
N HIS A 276 21.99 0.31 -5.45
CA HIS A 276 23.35 -0.21 -5.51
C HIS A 276 23.49 -1.64 -4.94
N ILE A 277 22.71 -1.98 -3.90
CA ILE A 277 22.78 -3.25 -3.16
C ILE A 277 21.91 -4.33 -3.82
N TYR A 278 20.66 -4.03 -4.17
CA TYR A 278 19.65 -5.01 -4.61
C TYR A 278 19.44 -5.08 -6.11
N TYR A 279 19.71 -4.03 -6.89
CA TYR A 279 19.50 -4.06 -8.35
C TYR A 279 20.23 -5.21 -9.09
N PRO A 280 21.41 -5.70 -8.65
CA PRO A 280 22.00 -6.88 -9.27
C PRO A 280 21.34 -8.22 -8.87
N GLU A 281 20.54 -8.29 -7.80
CA GLU A 281 19.86 -9.52 -7.34
C GLU A 281 18.34 -9.52 -7.61
N TYR A 282 17.68 -8.36 -7.50
CA TYR A 282 16.22 -8.20 -7.56
C TYR A 282 15.81 -6.79 -8.04
N PRO A 283 15.63 -6.57 -9.36
CA PRO A 283 15.34 -5.24 -9.92
C PRO A 283 13.98 -4.63 -9.52
N ASP A 284 13.05 -5.43 -8.99
CA ASP A 284 11.63 -5.03 -8.78
C ASP A 284 11.20 -4.84 -7.31
N LEU A 285 12.13 -4.86 -6.33
CA LEU A 285 11.76 -4.99 -4.91
C LEU A 285 11.46 -3.69 -4.14
N PHE A 286 11.53 -2.51 -4.76
CA PHE A 286 11.42 -1.24 -4.02
C PHE A 286 9.97 -0.87 -3.70
N ASN A 287 9.39 -1.49 -2.67
CA ASN A 287 8.08 -1.09 -2.16
C ASN A 287 8.21 -0.15 -0.95
N SER A 288 7.54 1.00 -1.06
CA SER A 288 6.97 1.82 0.03
C SER A 288 7.78 1.92 1.34
N VAL A 289 9.03 2.37 1.27
CA VAL A 289 9.80 2.66 2.48
C VAL A 289 9.31 3.97 3.10
N ILE A 290 8.81 3.92 4.33
CA ILE A 290 8.53 5.15 5.09
C ILE A 290 9.85 5.75 5.56
N THR A 291 10.28 6.77 4.84
CA THR A 291 11.56 7.46 5.04
C THR A 291 11.53 8.45 6.21
N THR A 292 10.33 8.91 6.58
CA THR A 292 10.16 9.92 7.62
C THR A 292 8.86 9.67 8.35
N LEU A 293 8.89 9.67 9.68
CA LEU A 293 7.69 9.70 10.52
C LEU A 293 7.57 11.07 11.17
N THR A 294 6.36 11.56 11.31
CA THR A 294 6.10 12.78 12.07
C THR A 294 4.72 12.73 12.72
N ASP A 295 4.51 13.58 13.72
CA ASP A 295 3.16 13.86 14.17
C ASP A 295 2.43 14.76 13.17
N PHE A 296 1.10 14.83 13.30
CA PHE A 296 0.25 15.64 12.42
C PHE A 296 0.70 17.11 12.34
N LYS A 297 1.28 17.66 13.40
CA LYS A 297 1.70 19.08 13.42
C LYS A 297 3.09 19.31 12.82
N GLY A 298 3.86 18.26 12.53
CA GLY A 298 5.22 18.41 12.03
C GLY A 298 6.21 18.85 13.11
N GLU A 299 5.86 18.71 14.39
CA GLU A 299 6.64 19.18 15.53
C GLU A 299 7.69 18.15 15.95
N LYS A 300 7.33 16.87 15.85
CA LYS A 300 8.24 15.76 16.15
C LYS A 300 8.41 14.90 14.93
N THR A 301 9.63 14.84 14.41
CA THR A 301 9.97 14.15 13.17
C THR A 301 11.12 13.19 13.41
N TYR A 302 10.99 11.96 12.91
CA TYR A 302 12.05 10.97 12.87
C TYR A 302 12.41 10.63 11.44
N ASP A 303 13.70 10.60 11.19
CA ASP A 303 14.30 10.23 9.93
C ASP A 303 14.74 8.77 9.97
N LEU A 304 14.36 7.98 8.94
CA LEU A 304 14.64 6.54 8.90
C LEU A 304 16.14 6.22 8.98
N TYR A 305 16.98 7.03 8.33
CA TYR A 305 18.42 6.83 8.27
C TYR A 305 19.07 7.12 9.63
N GLU A 306 18.60 8.15 10.34
CA GLU A 306 19.03 8.40 11.72
C GLU A 306 18.58 7.28 12.67
N LEU A 307 17.34 6.81 12.57
CA LEU A 307 16.87 5.65 13.34
C LEU A 307 17.72 4.40 13.08
N ALA A 308 18.10 4.16 11.81
CA ALA A 308 18.91 3.00 11.44
C ALA A 308 20.31 3.02 12.06
N LYS A 309 20.93 4.19 12.27
CA LYS A 309 22.24 4.29 12.94
C LYS A 309 22.20 3.83 14.40
N GLU A 310 21.06 3.98 15.06
CA GLU A 310 20.85 3.55 16.45
C GLU A 310 20.35 2.09 16.52
N ALA A 311 19.47 1.71 15.59
CA ALA A 311 18.87 0.38 15.55
C ALA A 311 19.85 -0.71 15.09
N LEU A 312 20.69 -0.46 14.09
CA LEU A 312 21.60 -1.46 13.53
C LEU A 312 22.91 -1.59 14.32
N PRO A 313 23.63 -2.72 14.22
CA PRO A 313 24.95 -2.87 14.83
C PRO A 313 25.97 -1.86 14.30
N LYS A 314 27.02 -1.62 15.09
CA LYS A 314 28.15 -0.80 14.68
C LYS A 314 28.74 -1.36 13.38
N ASP A 315 29.02 -0.47 12.42
CA ASP A 315 29.54 -0.77 11.09
C ASP A 315 28.53 -1.32 10.06
N TYR A 316 27.25 -1.38 10.41
CA TYR A 316 26.17 -1.69 9.47
C TYR A 316 25.47 -0.42 8.96
N ILE A 317 25.01 -0.47 7.72
CA ILE A 317 24.22 0.57 7.06
C ILE A 317 22.86 -0.01 6.68
N LEU A 318 21.85 0.86 6.65
CA LEU A 318 20.51 0.46 6.23
C LEU A 318 20.52 -0.07 4.78
N GLY A 319 20.01 -1.29 4.63
CA GLY A 319 19.73 -1.93 3.35
C GLY A 319 18.28 -1.74 2.93
N ASP A 320 17.39 -2.34 3.70
CA ASP A 320 15.95 -2.29 3.50
C ASP A 320 15.25 -2.02 4.84
N SER A 321 14.01 -1.52 4.77
CA SER A 321 13.19 -1.25 5.94
C SER A 321 11.72 -1.38 5.61
N SER A 322 10.95 -1.91 6.56
CA SER A 322 9.50 -1.92 6.49
C SER A 322 8.91 -1.32 7.77
N PHE A 323 8.04 -0.32 7.61
CA PHE A 323 7.26 0.22 8.72
C PHE A 323 6.04 -0.67 8.98
N CYS A 324 5.96 -1.22 10.19
CA CYS A 324 4.98 -2.23 10.56
C CYS A 324 3.69 -1.67 11.15
N GLY A 325 3.61 -0.35 11.34
CA GLY A 325 2.46 0.35 11.92
C GLY A 325 2.81 1.10 13.20
N ALA A 326 1.87 1.92 13.66
CA ALA A 326 1.89 2.60 14.95
C ALA A 326 0.69 2.17 15.82
N MET A 327 0.86 2.21 17.14
CA MET A 327 -0.23 2.03 18.09
C MET A 327 0.03 2.77 19.40
N ILE A 328 -1.03 3.01 20.16
CA ILE A 328 -0.92 3.41 21.57
C ILE A 328 -0.80 2.13 22.40
N ASP A 329 0.29 1.97 23.15
CA ASP A 329 0.49 0.83 24.01
C ASP A 329 -0.36 0.90 25.29
N GLN A 330 -0.34 -0.16 26.09
CA GLN A 330 -1.10 -0.24 27.35
C GLN A 330 -0.74 0.84 28.39
N ASN A 331 0.41 1.50 28.23
CA ASN A 331 0.88 2.59 29.09
C ASN A 331 0.58 3.97 28.48
N GLY A 332 -0.17 4.02 27.37
CA GLY A 332 -0.49 5.27 26.66
C GLY A 332 0.65 5.78 25.76
N ARG A 333 1.73 5.02 25.56
CA ARG A 333 2.85 5.46 24.71
C ARG A 333 2.53 5.26 23.25
N ARG A 334 2.85 6.25 22.41
CA ARG A 334 2.74 6.13 20.96
C ARG A 334 3.95 5.37 20.43
N MET A 335 3.75 4.11 20.05
CA MET A 335 4.81 3.21 19.61
C MET A 335 4.77 3.02 18.09
N CYS A 336 5.90 3.18 17.43
CA CYS A 336 6.11 2.95 16.00
C CYS A 336 6.99 1.73 15.78
N TYR A 337 6.56 0.76 14.96
CA TYR A 337 7.26 -0.51 14.82
C TYR A 337 7.94 -0.63 13.47
N TYR A 338 9.16 -1.15 13.48
CA TYR A 338 9.98 -1.31 12.30
C TYR A 338 10.63 -2.68 12.24
N TYR A 339 10.79 -3.15 11.02
CA TYR A 339 11.78 -4.13 10.62
C TYR A 339 12.85 -3.43 9.77
N MET A 340 14.12 -3.68 10.06
CA MET A 340 15.26 -3.18 9.28
C MET A 340 16.21 -4.31 8.92
N GLU A 341 16.69 -4.29 7.68
CA GLU A 341 17.83 -5.05 7.20
C GLU A 341 19.05 -4.13 7.14
N GLY A 342 20.16 -4.60 7.69
CA GLY A 342 21.46 -3.94 7.66
C GLY A 342 22.48 -4.74 6.85
N HIS A 343 23.23 -4.02 6.01
CA HIS A 343 24.42 -4.56 5.34
C HIS A 343 25.67 -3.99 6.00
N HIS A 344 26.72 -4.80 6.10
CA HIS A 344 28.00 -4.28 6.58
C HIS A 344 28.52 -3.21 5.60
N LYS A 345 28.99 -2.07 6.12
CA LYS A 345 29.38 -0.87 5.34
C LYS A 345 30.40 -1.13 4.23
N ASP A 346 31.20 -2.19 4.36
CA ASP A 346 32.18 -2.60 3.35
C ASP A 346 31.55 -2.94 2.00
N ILE A 347 30.25 -3.22 1.95
CA ILE A 347 29.51 -3.37 0.70
C ILE A 347 29.65 -2.15 -0.23
N LEU A 348 29.85 -0.95 0.33
CA LEU A 348 30.03 0.28 -0.44
C LEU A 348 31.39 0.38 -1.17
N LYS A 349 32.33 -0.54 -0.90
CA LYS A 349 33.62 -0.59 -1.62
C LYS A 349 33.48 -1.16 -3.03
N TYR A 350 32.40 -1.90 -3.28
CA TYR A 350 32.14 -2.54 -4.57
C TYR A 350 31.35 -1.58 -5.48
N LYS A 351 31.51 -1.72 -6.81
CA LYS A 351 30.70 -0.95 -7.79
C LYS A 351 29.50 -1.80 -8.21
N SER A 352 28.37 -1.17 -8.52
CA SER A 352 27.11 -1.88 -8.90
C SER A 352 27.25 -2.82 -10.10
N ASN A 353 28.27 -2.60 -10.94
CA ASN A 353 28.53 -3.36 -12.16
C ASN A 353 29.86 -4.13 -12.09
N ASP A 354 30.45 -4.28 -10.90
CA ASP A 354 31.70 -5.01 -10.73
C ASP A 354 31.48 -6.51 -10.99
N PRO A 355 32.04 -7.12 -12.05
CA PRO A 355 31.86 -8.55 -12.31
C PRO A 355 32.49 -9.41 -11.20
N MET A 356 33.54 -8.92 -10.53
CA MET A 356 34.08 -9.62 -9.36
C MET A 356 33.10 -9.64 -8.19
N TRP A 357 32.11 -8.75 -8.11
CA TRP A 357 31.08 -8.83 -7.07
C TRP A 357 30.15 -10.03 -7.28
N ARG A 358 29.91 -10.44 -8.54
CA ARG A 358 29.09 -11.63 -8.87
C ARG A 358 29.89 -12.94 -8.80
N GLU A 359 31.18 -12.90 -9.11
CA GLU A 359 32.02 -14.11 -9.25
C GLU A 359 32.98 -14.33 -8.08
N SER A 360 33.45 -13.26 -7.41
CA SER A 360 34.17 -13.34 -6.16
C SER A 360 33.17 -13.14 -5.03
N TYR A 361 32.61 -14.25 -4.57
CA TYR A 361 31.94 -14.35 -3.29
C TYR A 361 33.03 -14.34 -2.21
N PRO A 362 33.43 -13.22 -1.54
CA PRO A 362 33.75 -13.36 -0.13
C PRO A 362 32.42 -13.69 0.56
N PRO A 363 32.41 -14.33 1.74
CA PRO A 363 31.17 -14.47 2.50
C PRO A 363 30.65 -13.06 2.71
N ILE A 364 29.48 -12.75 2.13
CA ILE A 364 28.76 -11.51 2.42
C ILE A 364 28.76 -11.40 3.94
N PRO A 365 29.33 -10.33 4.54
CA PRO A 365 29.25 -10.14 5.98
C PRO A 365 27.78 -10.32 6.36
N ARG A 366 27.52 -11.20 7.33
CA ARG A 366 26.19 -11.61 7.76
C ARG A 366 25.22 -10.41 7.69
N ARG A 367 24.15 -10.53 6.89
CA ARG A 367 23.05 -9.56 6.90
C ARG A 367 22.48 -9.51 8.30
N GLU A 368 22.28 -8.30 8.82
CA GLU A 368 21.71 -8.10 10.14
C GLU A 368 20.25 -7.68 10.02
N TYR A 369 19.39 -8.31 10.80
CA TYR A 369 17.96 -8.02 10.85
C TYR A 369 17.63 -7.54 12.26
N VAL A 370 16.90 -6.43 12.35
CA VAL A 370 16.43 -5.90 13.63
C VAL A 370 14.94 -5.58 13.54
N VAL A 371 14.19 -6.06 14.52
CA VAL A 371 12.81 -5.62 14.77
C VAL A 371 12.81 -4.79 16.05
N PHE A 372 12.29 -3.57 15.97
CA PHE A 372 12.26 -2.66 17.11
C PHE A 372 10.98 -1.83 17.17
N GLY A 373 10.71 -1.31 18.36
CA GLY A 373 9.71 -0.27 18.60
C GLY A 373 10.40 1.04 18.93
N LEU A 374 9.99 2.11 18.26
CA LEU A 374 10.32 3.48 18.60
C LEU A 374 9.20 4.03 19.48
N ASP A 375 9.53 4.44 20.70
CA ASP A 375 8.66 5.33 21.47
C ASP A 375 8.68 6.70 20.78
N PHE A 376 7.61 7.01 20.06
CA PHE A 376 7.51 8.21 19.25
C PHE A 376 7.64 9.46 20.12
N ASP A 377 7.23 9.41 21.38
CA ASP A 377 7.25 10.58 22.25
C ASP A 377 8.63 10.88 22.84
N THR A 378 9.41 9.84 23.14
CA THR A 378 10.72 10.01 23.78
C THR A 378 11.89 9.86 22.81
N GLY A 379 11.65 9.29 21.63
CA GLY A 379 12.68 8.93 20.64
C GLY A 379 13.44 7.66 20.99
N LYS A 380 13.08 6.98 22.08
CA LYS A 380 13.80 5.80 22.55
C LYS A 380 13.48 4.58 21.70
N ILE A 381 14.51 3.85 21.28
CA ILE A 381 14.39 2.57 20.58
C ILE A 381 14.41 1.39 21.57
N GLU A 382 13.44 0.48 21.43
CA GLU A 382 13.36 -0.81 22.10
C GLU A 382 13.53 -1.94 21.08
N LYS A 383 14.67 -2.65 21.08
CA LYS A 383 14.92 -3.78 20.17
C LYS A 383 14.23 -5.04 20.71
N TYR A 384 13.43 -5.69 19.87
CA TYR A 384 12.62 -6.85 20.24
C TYR A 384 13.13 -8.18 19.66
N MET A 385 13.71 -8.13 18.46
CA MET A 385 14.33 -9.29 17.80
C MET A 385 15.55 -8.86 17.01
N ASP A 386 16.54 -9.74 16.98
CA ASP A 386 17.75 -9.64 16.17
C ASP A 386 17.86 -10.85 15.22
N THR A 387 18.91 -10.84 14.41
CA THR A 387 19.24 -11.89 13.46
C THR A 387 19.36 -13.27 14.11
N ASP A 388 19.92 -13.37 15.32
CA ASP A 388 20.11 -14.65 16.01
C ASP A 388 18.77 -15.25 16.42
N LYS A 389 17.89 -14.42 17.01
CA LYS A 389 16.54 -14.85 17.38
C LYS A 389 15.71 -15.24 16.16
N ILE A 390 15.77 -14.45 15.07
CA ILE A 390 15.08 -14.78 13.83
C ILE A 390 15.61 -16.10 13.26
N ASN A 391 16.93 -16.26 13.14
CA ASN A 391 17.56 -17.49 12.65
C ASN A 391 17.22 -18.72 13.52
N SER A 392 17.13 -18.56 14.85
CA SER A 392 16.72 -19.64 15.74
C SER A 392 15.29 -20.11 15.46
N VAL A 393 14.39 -19.20 15.11
CA VAL A 393 13.03 -19.58 14.68
C VAL A 393 13.07 -20.21 13.30
N VAL A 394 13.94 -19.72 12.41
CA VAL A 394 14.19 -20.31 11.09
C VAL A 394 14.61 -21.78 11.17
N GLN A 395 15.57 -22.05 12.05
CA GLN A 395 16.09 -23.38 12.31
C GLN A 395 15.00 -24.38 12.76
N GLY A 396 13.93 -23.89 13.41
CA GLY A 396 12.83 -24.71 13.92
C GLY A 396 11.91 -25.30 12.85
N PHE A 397 11.95 -24.80 11.60
CA PHE A 397 11.06 -25.30 10.53
C PHE A 397 11.78 -25.86 9.29
N VAL A 398 13.08 -25.65 9.16
CA VAL A 398 13.88 -26.28 8.10
C VAL A 398 14.15 -27.74 8.46
N LYS A 399 14.12 -28.60 7.45
CA LYS A 399 14.35 -30.05 7.59
C LYS A 399 15.84 -30.36 7.67
N LEU A 400 16.67 -29.58 6.99
CA LEU A 400 18.12 -29.70 7.02
C LEU A 400 18.72 -28.73 8.05
N PRO A 401 19.75 -29.15 8.82
CA PRO A 401 20.49 -28.25 9.69
C PRO A 401 21.15 -27.14 8.86
N ILE A 402 21.01 -25.89 9.29
CA ILE A 402 21.71 -24.76 8.67
C ILE A 402 23.19 -24.86 9.03
N LYS A 403 24.07 -24.83 8.02
CA LYS A 403 25.52 -24.97 8.18
C LYS A 403 26.24 -23.69 7.76
N THR A 404 27.49 -23.57 8.18
CA THR A 404 28.38 -22.49 7.72
C THR A 404 28.46 -22.50 6.20
N GLY A 405 28.10 -21.37 5.59
CA GLY A 405 28.06 -21.18 4.14
C GLY A 405 26.68 -21.35 3.50
N ASP A 406 25.64 -21.76 4.24
CA ASP A 406 24.26 -21.68 3.75
C ASP A 406 23.79 -20.22 3.73
N LEU A 407 22.97 -19.86 2.74
CA LEU A 407 22.40 -18.51 2.60
C LEU A 407 21.01 -18.49 3.22
N ILE A 408 20.77 -17.57 4.15
CA ILE A 408 19.43 -17.27 4.67
C ILE A 408 19.02 -15.92 4.10
N THR A 409 17.97 -15.91 3.29
CA THR A 409 17.36 -14.68 2.77
C THR A 409 16.03 -14.48 3.46
N ILE A 410 15.83 -13.28 4.03
CA ILE A 410 14.59 -12.91 4.70
C ILE A 410 14.00 -11.69 4.01
N PHE A 411 12.80 -11.85 3.44
CA PHE A 411 12.01 -10.74 2.95
C PHE A 411 10.87 -10.45 3.92
N ALA A 412 10.63 -9.18 4.24
CA ALA A 412 9.51 -8.80 5.10
C ALA A 412 8.40 -8.13 4.28
N ARG A 413 7.15 -8.42 4.62
CA ARG A 413 6.00 -7.63 4.20
C ARG A 413 5.20 -7.20 5.42
N THR A 414 4.77 -5.95 5.40
CA THR A 414 3.91 -5.38 6.43
C THR A 414 2.46 -5.52 5.99
N LEU A 415 1.60 -5.82 6.97
CA LEU A 415 0.17 -6.02 6.74
C LEU A 415 -0.56 -4.81 7.32
N ASP A 416 -0.32 -3.63 6.76
CA ASP A 416 -0.68 -2.34 7.38
C ASP A 416 -2.18 -2.23 7.72
N GLY A 417 -3.05 -2.66 6.79
CA GLY A 417 -4.50 -2.69 6.99
C GLY A 417 -5.00 -3.61 8.12
N LEU A 418 -4.16 -4.53 8.59
CA LEU A 418 -4.45 -5.37 9.75
C LEU A 418 -3.96 -4.75 11.07
N THR A 419 -2.89 -3.97 11.04
CA THR A 419 -2.10 -3.61 12.23
C THR A 419 -2.82 -2.67 13.20
N LYS A 420 -3.76 -1.83 12.70
CA LYS A 420 -4.53 -0.87 13.51
C LYS A 420 -5.39 -1.54 14.58
N GLU A 421 -5.80 -2.78 14.36
CA GLU A 421 -6.68 -3.49 15.28
C GLU A 421 -5.98 -4.62 16.06
N ILE A 422 -5.01 -5.32 15.46
CA ILE A 422 -4.33 -6.47 16.12
C ILE A 422 -2.91 -6.21 16.59
N GLY A 423 -2.49 -4.95 16.47
CA GLY A 423 -1.13 -4.55 16.73
C GLY A 423 -0.22 -4.88 15.55
N PRO A 424 1.05 -4.49 15.64
CA PRO A 424 2.00 -4.62 14.56
C PRO A 424 2.16 -6.09 14.16
N MET A 425 2.37 -6.33 12.87
CA MET A 425 2.74 -7.65 12.35
C MET A 425 3.71 -7.54 11.19
N VAL A 426 4.55 -8.55 11.08
CA VAL A 426 5.51 -8.70 9.98
C VAL A 426 5.46 -10.12 9.47
N LEU A 427 5.23 -10.27 8.17
CA LEU A 427 5.34 -11.56 7.49
C LEU A 427 6.75 -11.68 6.91
N PHE A 428 7.52 -12.63 7.41
CA PHE A 428 8.84 -12.98 6.91
C PHE A 428 8.74 -14.14 5.93
N PHE A 429 9.30 -13.97 4.74
CA PHE A 429 9.58 -15.04 3.79
C PHE A 429 11.02 -15.43 3.98
N CYS A 430 11.23 -16.60 4.56
CA CYS A 430 12.55 -17.12 4.87
C CYS A 430 12.91 -18.20 3.86
N ASP A 431 13.93 -17.95 3.06
CA ASP A 431 14.53 -18.93 2.16
C ASP A 431 15.90 -19.34 2.70
N VAL A 432 16.12 -20.64 2.85
CA VAL A 432 17.40 -21.22 3.24
C VAL A 432 17.96 -22.01 2.05
N THR A 433 19.01 -21.49 1.45
CA THR A 433 19.75 -22.15 0.37
C THR A 433 20.92 -22.91 0.95
N HIS A 434 20.83 -24.24 0.91
CA HIS A 434 21.91 -25.12 1.33
C HIS A 434 22.92 -25.30 0.19
N ASN A 435 24.01 -24.54 0.26
CA ASN A 435 24.97 -24.41 -0.86
C ASN A 435 25.71 -25.70 -1.21
N ARG A 436 25.74 -26.70 -0.30
CA ARG A 436 26.37 -28.00 -0.57
C ARG A 436 25.44 -29.01 -1.24
N SER A 437 24.14 -28.88 -1.04
CA SER A 437 23.12 -29.78 -1.61
C SER A 437 22.31 -29.13 -2.73
N PHE A 438 22.50 -27.83 -2.98
CA PHE A 438 21.72 -27.03 -3.92
C PHE A 438 20.20 -27.15 -3.67
N THR A 439 19.82 -27.33 -2.40
CA THR A 439 18.42 -27.41 -1.96
C THR A 439 18.00 -26.09 -1.33
N VAL A 440 16.80 -25.62 -1.67
CA VAL A 440 16.18 -24.45 -1.05
C VAL A 440 15.02 -24.92 -0.19
N GLU A 441 15.00 -24.48 1.07
CA GLU A 441 13.87 -24.67 1.97
C GLU A 441 13.25 -23.31 2.31
N SER A 442 11.94 -23.20 2.10
CA SER A 442 11.20 -21.96 2.32
C SER A 442 10.19 -22.12 3.46
N ALA A 443 10.03 -21.08 4.27
CA ALA A 443 8.85 -20.95 5.12
C ALA A 443 8.43 -19.50 5.30
N ASP A 444 7.12 -19.35 5.43
CA ASP A 444 6.48 -18.09 5.75
C ASP A 444 6.25 -18.02 7.27
N LEU A 445 6.75 -16.97 7.91
CA LEU A 445 6.63 -16.75 9.35
C LEU A 445 5.90 -15.44 9.62
N LEU A 446 4.93 -15.47 10.52
CA LEU A 446 4.26 -14.27 11.00
C LEU A 446 4.78 -13.91 12.38
N ALA A 447 5.45 -12.76 12.50
CA ALA A 447 5.68 -12.07 13.76
C ALA A 447 4.49 -11.17 14.10
N TYR A 448 4.04 -11.19 15.36
CA TYR A 448 2.89 -10.44 15.81
C TYR A 448 2.93 -10.13 17.31
N GLY A 449 1.98 -9.32 17.76
CA GLY A 449 1.82 -8.89 19.15
C GLY A 449 2.50 -7.55 19.43
N PRO A 450 2.28 -6.97 20.62
CA PRO A 450 2.69 -5.59 20.93
C PRO A 450 4.20 -5.37 20.93
N LYS A 451 5.01 -6.42 20.89
CA LYS A 451 6.48 -6.34 20.75
C LYS A 451 7.00 -7.08 19.53
N LEU A 452 6.11 -7.54 18.63
CA LEU A 452 6.46 -8.37 17.47
C LEU A 452 7.29 -9.62 17.82
N ASP A 453 7.26 -10.10 19.07
CA ASP A 453 8.14 -11.13 19.58
C ASP A 453 7.54 -12.54 19.52
N LYS A 454 6.25 -12.66 19.16
CA LYS A 454 5.57 -13.93 18.94
C LYS A 454 5.67 -14.30 17.47
N ILE A 455 6.28 -15.44 17.16
CA ILE A 455 6.43 -15.93 15.79
C ILE A 455 5.70 -17.26 15.62
N LYS A 456 4.98 -17.42 14.50
CA LYS A 456 4.42 -18.70 14.08
C LYS A 456 4.66 -18.95 12.59
N LYS A 457 4.78 -20.22 12.22
CA LYS A 457 4.77 -20.63 10.80
C LYS A 457 3.37 -20.47 10.22
N VAL A 458 3.28 -19.98 9.00
CA VAL A 458 2.04 -19.83 8.25
C VAL A 458 1.98 -20.92 7.17
N GLU A 459 0.85 -21.63 7.10
CA GLU A 459 0.67 -22.77 6.18
C GLU A 459 0.19 -22.38 4.78
N ILE A 460 -0.39 -21.19 4.63
CA ILE A 460 -0.87 -20.65 3.35
C ILE A 460 -0.05 -19.38 3.06
N PRO A 461 0.53 -19.20 1.87
CA PRO A 461 1.13 -17.93 1.50
C PRO A 461 0.03 -16.87 1.43
N ILE A 462 -0.14 -16.13 2.54
CA ILE A 462 -1.08 -15.01 2.72
C ILE A 462 -1.00 -14.02 1.53
N ILE A 463 0.18 -13.94 0.89
CA ILE A 463 0.47 -13.16 -0.31
C ILE A 463 -0.58 -13.33 -1.42
N PHE A 464 -1.11 -14.54 -1.61
CA PHE A 464 -2.03 -14.82 -2.71
C PHE A 464 -3.50 -14.52 -2.39
N GLN A 465 -3.85 -14.35 -1.12
CA GLN A 465 -5.24 -14.14 -0.71
C GLN A 465 -5.59 -12.68 -0.42
N CYS A 466 -4.58 -11.83 -0.12
CA CYS A 466 -4.83 -10.44 0.25
C CYS A 466 -3.87 -9.50 -0.48
N ARG A 467 -4.27 -9.04 -1.67
CA ARG A 467 -3.82 -7.73 -2.14
C ARG A 467 -4.55 -6.71 -1.29
N PHE A 468 -3.90 -6.24 -0.24
CA PHE A 468 -4.47 -5.28 0.70
C PHE A 468 -4.79 -3.96 0.00
N ILE A 469 -5.84 -3.31 0.50
CA ILE A 469 -6.09 -1.89 0.26
C ILE A 469 -4.86 -1.14 0.76
N ARG A 470 -4.22 -0.35 -0.11
CA ARG A 470 -3.00 0.40 0.21
C ARG A 470 -3.29 1.55 1.16
#